data_AF-A0A833X6U0-F1
#
_entry.id   AF-A0A833X6U0-F1
#
_cell.length_a   1.000
_cell.length_b   1.000
_cell.length_c   1.000
_cell.angle_alpha   90.00
_cell.angle_beta   90.00
_cell.angle_gamma   90.00
#
_symmetry.space_group_name_H-M   'P 1'
#
loop_
_entity.id
_entity.type
_entity.pdbx_description
1 polymer ?
#
loop_
_entity_poly.entity_id
_entity_poly.type
_entity_poly.pdbx_seq_one_letter_code
_entity_poly.pdbx_strand_id
1 'polypeptide(L)'
;MSVVEYYLLKRLPVPYALYFVAVATIAAFTGQHIVRKLVNLLGRASLIIFILAFTIFVSAISLGGVGISNMIGKIQQHEYMGFENLCMYYA
;
A
#
# COMPACT_ATOMS: atom_id res chain seq x y z
N MET A 1 10.81 -5.27 -14.29
CA MET A 1 10.33 -4.01 -14.90
C MET A 1 11.31 -2.90 -14.52
N SER A 2 12.03 -2.30 -15.48
CA SER A 2 13.05 -1.27 -15.18
C SER A 2 12.44 0.14 -15.24
N VAL A 3 12.84 1.02 -14.31
CA VAL A 3 12.38 2.43 -14.24
C VAL A 3 12.75 3.21 -15.51
N VAL A 4 13.82 2.79 -16.18
CA VAL A 4 14.34 3.40 -17.41
C VAL A 4 13.44 3.10 -18.62
N GLU A 5 12.92 1.88 -18.76
CA GLU A 5 11.95 1.53 -19.82
C GLU A 5 10.69 2.39 -19.75
N TYR A 6 10.21 2.63 -18.52
CA TYR A 6 9.03 3.43 -18.26
C TYR A 6 9.24 4.93 -18.56
N TYR A 7 10.48 5.41 -18.48
CA TYR A 7 10.89 6.78 -18.84
C TYR A 7 10.91 7.00 -20.36
N LEU A 8 11.35 6.00 -21.16
CA LEU A 8 11.41 6.11 -22.63
C LEU A 8 10.03 6.04 -23.31
N LEU A 9 9.04 5.37 -22.69
CA LEU A 9 7.68 5.25 -23.26
C LEU A 9 6.79 6.50 -23.06
N LYS A 10 7.32 7.61 -22.49
CA LYS A 10 6.62 8.90 -22.31
C LYS A 10 5.20 8.79 -21.70
N ARG A 11 4.95 7.71 -20.95
CA ARG A 11 3.63 7.39 -20.35
C ARG A 11 3.56 7.73 -18.87
N LEU A 12 4.68 8.16 -18.28
CA LEU A 12 4.75 8.52 -16.87
C LEU A 12 4.45 10.01 -16.70
N PRO A 13 3.43 10.38 -15.90
CA PRO A 13 3.18 11.75 -15.52
C PRO A 13 4.26 12.22 -14.52
N VAL A 14 5.43 12.59 -15.05
CA VAL A 14 6.60 13.12 -14.31
C VAL A 14 6.28 14.14 -13.22
N PRO A 15 5.39 15.14 -13.44
CA PRO A 15 5.09 16.12 -12.39
C PRO A 15 4.38 15.51 -11.18
N TYR A 16 3.52 14.50 -11.39
CA TYR A 16 2.82 13.83 -10.30
C TYR A 16 3.78 12.96 -9.50
N ALA A 17 4.71 12.26 -10.16
CA ALA A 17 5.74 11.48 -9.48
C ALA A 17 6.63 12.38 -8.61
N LEU A 18 7.10 13.52 -9.14
CA LEU A 18 7.86 14.51 -8.38
C LEU A 18 7.07 15.07 -7.19
N TYR A 19 5.79 15.38 -7.39
CA TYR A 19 4.91 15.85 -6.33
C TYR A 19 4.75 14.81 -5.20
N PHE A 20 4.46 13.55 -5.54
CA PHE A 20 4.35 12.48 -4.55
C PHE A 20 5.66 12.21 -3.81
N VAL A 21 6.80 12.26 -4.51
CA VAL A 21 8.12 12.13 -3.88
C VAL A 21 8.38 13.27 -2.91
N ALA A 22 8.09 14.52 -3.29
CA ALA A 22 8.25 15.67 -2.41
C ALA A 22 7.37 15.55 -1.15
N VAL A 23 6.08 15.23 -1.32
CA VAL A 23 5.13 15.02 -0.21
C VAL A 23 5.58 13.87 0.70
N ALA A 24 6.00 12.75 0.12
CA ALA A 24 6.48 11.60 0.87
C ALA A 24 7.75 11.92 1.66
N THR A 25 8.66 12.72 1.11
CA THR A 25 9.90 13.13 1.78
C THR A 25 9.60 14.02 2.99
N ILE A 26 8.68 14.99 2.84
CA ILE A 26 8.24 15.85 3.95
C ILE A 26 7.54 15.01 5.02
N ALA A 27 6.64 14.12 4.63
CA ALA A 27 5.94 13.24 5.55
C ALA A 27 6.89 12.30 6.31
N ALA A 28 7.89 11.74 5.63
CA ALA A 28 8.90 10.88 6.25
C ALA A 28 9.76 11.66 7.25
N PHE A 29 10.19 12.87 6.90
CA PHE A 29 10.95 13.73 7.79
C PHE A 29 10.17 14.08 9.06
N THR A 30 8.93 14.52 8.93
CA THR A 30 8.05 14.84 10.06
C THR A 30 7.71 13.60 10.89
N GLY A 31 7.40 12.48 10.23
CA GLY A 31 7.10 11.20 10.88
C GLY A 31 8.27 10.70 11.72
N GLN A 32 9.48 10.73 11.18
CA GLN A 32 10.69 10.35 11.92
C GLN A 32 10.95 11.26 13.12
N HIS A 33 10.74 12.58 12.98
CA HIS A 33 10.92 13.51 14.09
C HIS A 33 9.96 13.20 15.26
N ILE A 34 8.68 12.94 14.94
CA ILE A 34 7.65 12.60 15.92
C ILE A 34 7.94 11.23 16.56
N VAL A 35 8.23 10.19 15.75
CA VAL A 35 8.54 8.84 16.26
C VAL A 35 9.74 8.87 17.19
N ARG A 36 10.80 9.59 16.82
CA ARG A 36 12.02 9.72 17.65
C ARG A 36 11.72 10.43 18.98
N LYS A 37 10.87 11.45 18.97
CA LYS A 37 10.41 12.13 20.19
C LYS A 37 9.55 11.21 21.07
N LEU A 38 8.66 10.42 20.48
CA LEU A 38 7.84 9.42 21.17
C LEU A 38 8.69 8.34 21.84
N VAL A 39 9.70 7.83 21.12
CA VAL A 39 10.64 6.83 21.64
C VAL A 39 11.46 7.42 22.79
N ASN A 40 11.97 8.64 22.66
CA ASN A 40 12.74 9.29 23.73
C ASN A 40 11.90 9.63 24.98
N LEU A 41 10.62 9.97 24.81
CA LEU A 41 9.73 10.31 25.93
C LEU A 41 9.42 9.08 26.80
N LEU A 42 9.30 7.90 26.18
CA LEU A 42 8.75 6.71 26.82
C LEU A 42 9.76 5.57 27.00
N GLY A 43 10.92 5.61 26.33
CA GLY A 43 12.14 4.87 26.68
C GLY A 43 12.09 3.33 26.70
N ARG A 44 10.99 2.71 26.24
CA ARG A 44 10.75 1.26 26.34
C ARG A 44 10.62 0.60 24.97
N ALA A 45 11.20 -0.59 24.80
CA ALA A 45 11.13 -1.39 23.58
C ALA A 45 9.69 -1.75 23.16
N SER A 46 8.75 -1.80 24.10
CA SER A 46 7.32 -2.07 23.84
C SER A 46 6.68 -1.09 22.87
N LEU A 47 7.21 0.13 22.74
CA LEU A 47 6.63 1.17 21.91
C LEU A 47 6.90 0.96 20.42
N ILE A 48 8.04 0.37 20.08
CA ILE A 48 8.36 -0.01 18.69
C ILE A 48 7.35 -1.07 18.22
N ILE A 49 7.07 -2.05 19.08
CA ILE A 49 6.10 -3.11 18.80
C ILE A 49 4.69 -2.53 18.64
N PHE A 50 4.31 -1.56 19.47
CA PHE A 50 3.02 -0.89 19.36
C PHE A 50 2.86 -0.14 18.02
N ILE A 51 3.88 0.62 17.60
CA ILE A 51 3.87 1.30 16.29
C ILE A 51 3.79 0.28 15.15
N LEU A 52 4.59 -0.78 15.21
CA LEU A 52 4.60 -1.83 14.20
C LEU A 52 3.21 -2.47 14.06
N ALA A 53 2.60 -2.88 15.18
CA ALA A 53 1.26 -3.45 15.18
C ALA A 53 0.20 -2.49 14.63
N PHE A 54 0.25 -1.21 15.02
CA PHE A 54 -0.65 -0.18 14.50
C PHE A 54 -0.51 0.00 12.99
N THR A 55 0.73 0.06 12.46
CA THR A 55 0.97 0.17 11.02
C THR A 55 0.44 -1.04 10.24
N ILE A 56 0.61 -2.26 10.77
CA ILE A 56 0.06 -3.48 10.17
C ILE A 56 -1.46 -3.44 10.17
N PHE A 57 -2.08 -3.03 11.29
CA PHE A 57 -3.52 -2.94 11.43
C PHE A 57 -4.16 -1.97 10.43
N VAL A 58 -3.63 -0.75 10.34
CA VAL A 58 -4.11 0.27 9.38
C VAL A 58 -3.94 -0.19 7.94
N SER A 59 -2.82 -0.86 7.64
CA SER A 59 -2.57 -1.41 6.30
C SER A 59 -3.56 -2.52 5.94
N ALA A 60 -3.84 -3.43 6.87
CA ALA A 60 -4.80 -4.52 6.68
C ALA A 60 -6.22 -4.00 6.46
N ILE A 61 -6.66 -3.00 7.23
CA ILE A 61 -7.98 -2.38 7.03
C ILE A 61 -8.06 -1.68 5.67
N SER A 62 -7.03 -0.92 5.29
CA SER A 62 -7.04 -0.17 4.02
C SER A 62 -7.03 -1.10 2.81
N LEU A 63 -6.13 -2.08 2.78
CA LEU A 63 -6.04 -3.04 1.68
C LEU A 63 -7.24 -3.98 1.64
N GLY A 64 -7.67 -4.47 2.81
CA GLY A 64 -8.85 -5.33 2.95
C GLY A 64 -10.12 -4.61 2.49
N GLY A 65 -10.33 -3.36 2.91
CA GLY A 65 -11.51 -2.57 2.54
C GLY A 65 -11.60 -2.31 1.04
N VAL A 66 -10.52 -1.83 0.42
CA VAL A 66 -10.47 -1.58 -1.03
C VAL A 66 -10.60 -2.90 -1.81
N GLY A 67 -9.94 -3.97 -1.35
CA GLY A 67 -10.01 -5.29 -1.97
C GLY A 67 -11.43 -5.85 -1.98
N ILE A 68 -12.12 -5.80 -0.84
CA ILE A 68 -13.51 -6.26 -0.71
C ILE A 68 -14.44 -5.43 -1.60
N SER A 69 -14.30 -4.10 -1.60
CA SER A 69 -15.12 -3.23 -2.46
C SER A 69 -14.95 -3.55 -3.95
N ASN A 70 -13.71 -3.78 -4.39
CA ASN A 70 -13.43 -4.14 -5.77
C ASN A 70 -13.92 -5.55 -6.14
N MET A 71 -13.86 -6.51 -5.20
CA MET A 71 -14.43 -7.85 -5.40
C MET A 71 -15.94 -7.81 -5.58
N ILE A 72 -16.66 -7.07 -4.74
CA ILE A 72 -18.14 -6.96 -4.83
C ILE A 72 -18.55 -6.39 -6.19
N GLY A 73 -17.86 -5.35 -6.67
CA GLY A 73 -18.12 -4.78 -8.00
C GLY A 73 -17.93 -5.81 -9.12
N LYS A 74 -16.86 -6.60 -9.06
CA LYS A 74 -16.60 -7.68 -10.03
C LYS A 74 -17.62 -8.81 -9.97
N ILE A 75 -18.14 -9.15 -8.78
CA ILE A 75 -19.20 -10.16 -8.61
C ILE A 75 -20.47 -9.66 -9.30
N GLN A 76 -20.85 -8.40 -9.06
CA GLN A 76 -22.07 -7.82 -9.60
C GLN A 76 -22.03 -7.69 -11.13
N GLN A 77 -20.86 -7.40 -11.69
CA GLN A 77 -20.62 -7.33 -13.14
C GLN A 77 -20.40 -8.70 -13.81
N HIS A 78 -20.49 -9.81 -13.05
CA HIS A 78 -20.20 -11.17 -13.54
C HIS A 78 -18.83 -11.27 -14.24
N GLU A 79 -17.85 -10.48 -13.79
CA GLU A 79 -16.52 -10.54 -14.36
C GLU A 79 -15.75 -11.77 -13.86
N TYR A 80 -14.94 -12.34 -14.73
CA TYR A 80 -14.06 -13.45 -14.41
C TYR A 80 -13.11 -13.06 -13.26
N MET A 81 -13.23 -13.79 -12.15
CA MET A 81 -12.50 -13.54 -10.89
C MET A 81 -11.02 -13.95 -10.92
N GLY A 82 -10.56 -14.53 -12.04
CA GLY A 82 -9.21 -15.09 -12.15
C GLY A 82 -9.10 -16.55 -11.70
N PHE A 83 -10.19 -17.18 -11.27
CA PHE A 83 -10.23 -18.60 -10.96
C PHE A 83 -10.50 -19.41 -12.23
N GLU A 84 -9.54 -20.25 -12.63
CA GLU A 84 -9.76 -21.27 -13.66
C GLU A 84 -10.92 -22.20 -13.26
N ASN A 85 -11.64 -22.72 -14.26
CA ASN A 85 -12.81 -23.57 -14.03
C ASN A 85 -12.39 -24.86 -13.31
N LEU A 86 -12.63 -24.90 -12.00
CA LEU A 86 -12.39 -26.08 -11.15
C LEU A 86 -13.21 -27.31 -11.60
N CYS A 87 -14.26 -27.11 -12.40
CA CYS A 87 -15.08 -28.19 -12.98
C CYS A 87 -14.50 -28.81 -14.26
N MET A 88 -13.38 -28.32 -14.81
CA MET A 88 -12.77 -28.90 -16.02
C MET A 88 -11.75 -30.02 -15.72
N TYR A 89 -11.58 -30.41 -14.45
CA TYR A 89 -10.61 -31.44 -14.04
C TYR A 89 -11.17 -32.88 -14.07
N TYR A 90 -12.30 -33.09 -14.75
CA TYR A 90 -12.88 -34.41 -14.99
C TYR A 90 -13.07 -34.61 -16.49
N ALA A 91 -11.99 -35.01 -17.16
CA ALA A 91 -12.00 -35.58 -18.50
C ALA A 91 -11.03 -36.78 -18.53
#